data_AF-M6ZI94-F1
#
_entry.id   AF-M6ZI94-F1
#
_cell.length_a   1.000
_cell.length_b   1.000
_cell.length_c   1.000
_cell.angle_alpha   90.00
_cell.angle_beta   90.00
_cell.angle_gamma   90.00
#
_symmetry.space_group_name_H-M   'P 1'
#
loop_
_entity.id
_entity.type
_entity.pdbx_description
1 polymer ?
#
loop_
_entity_poly.entity_id
_entity_poly.type
_entity_poly.pdbx_seq_one_letter_code
_entity_poly.pdbx_strand_id
1 'polypeptide(L)'
;MIQGIRKDLGKNFKIPLFVKFAPDMETKELEALLETSLSLKINGVVLTNTTIDKSCLKNYPNVEKEGGLSGTPLKNRSTEFVRIAYRILKRRIPIIGVGGIDSEKTALEKILAGADLIQIYTGYIYQGPFLPMRILKFLDRFLEKQDLKTVSDLVGKEKEIRLDQK
;
A
#
# COMPACT_ATOMS: atom_id res chain seq x y z
N MET A 1 -19.79 10.80 -11.77
CA MET A 1 -19.57 9.83 -10.67
C MET A 1 -20.33 10.17 -9.40
N ILE A 2 -20.04 11.26 -8.67
CA ILE A 2 -20.71 11.62 -7.39
C ILE A 2 -22.24 11.71 -7.53
N GLN A 3 -22.73 12.37 -8.58
CA GLN A 3 -24.17 12.47 -8.85
C GLN A 3 -24.82 11.10 -9.09
N GLY A 4 -24.12 10.17 -9.76
CA GLY A 4 -24.59 8.80 -9.97
C GLY A 4 -24.68 8.02 -8.65
N ILE A 5 -23.63 8.07 -7.84
CA ILE A 5 -23.63 7.43 -6.51
C ILE A 5 -24.78 7.96 -5.64
N ARG A 6 -25.03 9.27 -5.64
CA ARG A 6 -26.14 9.88 -4.89
C ARG A 6 -27.52 9.51 -5.44
N LYS A 7 -27.62 9.27 -6.75
CA LYS A 7 -28.85 8.82 -7.39
C LYS A 7 -29.17 7.39 -6.95
N ASP A 8 -28.18 6.51 -6.94
CA ASP A 8 -28.39 5.07 -6.72
C ASP A 8 -28.38 4.68 -5.23
N LEU A 9 -27.52 5.30 -4.41
CA LEU A 9 -27.39 5.01 -2.96
C LEU A 9 -28.08 6.03 -2.06
N GLY A 10 -28.71 7.06 -2.66
CA GLY A 10 -29.43 8.11 -1.95
C GLY A 10 -28.57 9.32 -1.57
N LYS A 11 -29.23 10.47 -1.40
CA LYS A 11 -28.58 11.77 -1.15
C LYS A 11 -27.79 11.82 0.17
N ASN A 12 -28.18 11.01 1.16
CA ASN A 12 -27.56 10.97 2.48
C ASN A 12 -26.40 9.96 2.57
N PHE A 13 -26.11 9.21 1.51
CA PHE A 13 -24.98 8.30 1.48
C PHE A 13 -23.67 9.07 1.62
N LYS A 14 -22.92 8.80 2.68
CA LYS A 14 -21.60 9.39 2.91
C LYS A 14 -20.60 8.68 2.01
N ILE A 15 -20.20 9.32 0.92
CA ILE A 15 -19.21 8.81 -0.02
C ILE A 15 -17.83 8.87 0.65
N PRO A 16 -17.17 7.72 0.89
CA PRO A 16 -15.82 7.72 1.46
C PRO A 16 -14.83 8.37 0.49
N LEU A 17 -14.00 9.27 0.99
CA LEU A 17 -12.95 9.93 0.23
C LEU A 17 -11.58 9.38 0.64
N PHE A 18 -10.81 8.95 -0.35
CA PHE A 18 -9.44 8.46 -0.17
C PHE A 18 -8.49 9.31 -0.99
N VAL A 19 -7.29 9.56 -0.47
CA VAL A 19 -6.22 10.29 -1.18
C VAL A 19 -5.11 9.31 -1.53
N LYS A 20 -4.71 9.28 -2.81
CA LYS A 20 -3.61 8.45 -3.29
C LYS A 20 -2.37 9.31 -3.53
N PHE A 21 -1.31 9.02 -2.79
CA PHE A 21 -0.07 9.79 -2.84
C PHE A 21 0.91 9.20 -3.87
N ALA A 22 1.65 10.09 -4.53
CA ALA A 22 2.77 9.71 -5.39
C ALA A 22 4.01 9.37 -4.53
N PRO A 23 4.89 8.48 -4.99
CA PRO A 23 6.14 8.15 -4.30
C PRO A 23 7.23 9.24 -4.46
N ASP A 24 7.07 10.13 -5.44
CA ASP A 24 8.01 11.17 -5.87
C ASP A 24 7.80 12.50 -5.14
N MET A 25 7.74 12.46 -3.83
CA MET A 25 7.63 13.64 -2.98
C MET A 25 8.61 13.56 -1.81
N GLU A 26 8.95 14.69 -1.22
CA GLU A 26 9.79 14.68 -0.03
C GLU A 26 9.06 14.08 1.16
N THR A 27 9.79 13.44 2.06
CA THR A 27 9.20 12.83 3.27
C THR A 27 8.45 13.87 4.12
N LYS A 28 8.99 15.08 4.26
CA LYS A 28 8.35 16.16 5.03
C LYS A 28 7.03 16.62 4.39
N GLU A 29 6.98 16.66 3.06
CA GLU A 29 5.77 16.98 2.32
C GLU A 29 4.68 15.93 2.57
N LEU A 30 5.04 14.63 2.47
CA LEU A 30 4.13 13.53 2.80
C LEU A 30 3.59 13.66 4.23
N GLU A 31 4.46 13.89 5.22
CA GLU A 31 4.07 14.01 6.63
C GLU A 31 3.04 15.15 6.83
N ALA A 32 3.28 16.32 6.24
CA ALA A 32 2.35 17.45 6.32
C ALA A 32 1.00 17.14 5.66
N LEU A 33 0.99 16.45 4.51
CA LEU A 33 -0.23 16.06 3.81
C LEU A 33 -1.03 14.99 4.56
N LEU A 34 -0.35 14.08 5.27
CA LEU A 34 -0.99 13.08 6.11
C LEU A 34 -1.71 13.71 7.31
N GLU A 35 -1.07 14.66 8.00
CA GLU A 35 -1.73 15.41 9.08
C GLU A 35 -2.91 16.25 8.54
N THR A 36 -2.74 16.84 7.36
CA THR A 36 -3.84 17.56 6.68
C THR A 36 -4.99 16.62 6.32
N SER A 37 -4.71 15.38 5.93
CA SER A 37 -5.75 14.39 5.63
C SER A 37 -6.63 14.09 6.86
N LEU A 38 -6.04 14.11 8.05
CA LEU A 38 -6.77 13.92 9.30
C LEU A 38 -7.63 15.14 9.64
N SER A 39 -7.09 16.36 9.49
CA SER A 39 -7.83 17.60 9.77
C SER A 39 -9.03 17.76 8.84
N LEU A 40 -8.90 17.33 7.58
CA LEU A 40 -9.97 17.32 6.58
C LEU A 40 -10.91 16.11 6.69
N LYS A 41 -10.70 15.21 7.66
CA LYS A 41 -11.53 14.01 7.89
C LYS A 41 -11.62 13.10 6.65
N ILE A 42 -10.51 12.95 5.92
CA ILE A 42 -10.36 11.98 4.84
C ILE A 42 -10.55 10.57 5.41
N ASN A 43 -11.13 9.65 4.63
CA ASN A 43 -11.53 8.32 5.10
C ASN A 43 -10.43 7.26 4.96
N GLY A 44 -9.32 7.59 4.29
CA GLY A 44 -8.16 6.71 4.18
C GLY A 44 -7.15 7.21 3.15
N VAL A 45 -5.99 6.59 3.12
CA VAL A 45 -4.90 6.97 2.22
C VAL A 45 -4.38 5.76 1.45
N VAL A 46 -3.87 6.00 0.25
CA VAL A 46 -3.30 4.96 -0.63
C VAL A 46 -1.86 5.32 -0.97
N LEU A 47 -0.94 4.41 -0.68
CA LEU A 47 0.51 4.61 -0.77
C LEU A 47 1.14 3.43 -1.53
N THR A 48 1.49 3.53 -2.81
CA THR A 48 1.62 4.75 -3.64
C THR A 48 1.08 4.61 -5.06
N ASN A 49 1.11 5.72 -5.81
CA ASN A 49 1.03 5.72 -7.27
C ASN A 49 2.35 5.25 -7.93
N THR A 50 2.43 5.33 -9.26
CA THR A 50 3.65 5.12 -10.04
C THR A 50 4.73 6.16 -9.73
N THR A 51 6.00 5.83 -10.01
CA THR A 51 7.14 6.76 -9.88
C THR A 51 7.59 7.27 -11.24
N ILE A 52 8.01 8.53 -11.33
CA ILE A 52 8.73 9.04 -12.51
C ILE A 52 10.24 8.73 -12.46
N ASP A 53 10.77 8.27 -11.34
CA ASP A 53 12.17 7.83 -11.21
C ASP A 53 12.38 6.50 -11.95
N LYS A 54 13.11 6.60 -13.07
CA LYS A 54 13.50 5.47 -13.93
C LYS A 54 15.00 5.17 -13.83
N SER A 55 15.68 5.65 -12.80
CA SER A 55 17.13 5.46 -12.60
C SER A 55 17.54 3.98 -12.59
N CYS A 56 16.68 3.09 -12.06
CA CYS A 56 16.91 1.64 -12.08
C CYS A 56 16.92 1.02 -13.48
N LEU A 57 16.42 1.74 -14.50
CA LEU A 57 16.35 1.28 -15.88
C LEU A 57 17.44 1.88 -16.78
N LYS A 58 18.39 2.67 -16.23
CA LYS A 58 19.39 3.42 -17.00
C LYS A 58 20.22 2.59 -18.00
N ASN A 59 20.35 1.28 -17.77
CA ASN A 59 21.15 0.37 -18.61
C ASN A 59 20.31 -0.37 -19.67
N TYR A 60 18.99 -0.14 -19.74
CA TYR A 60 18.12 -0.81 -20.69
C TYR A 60 17.94 0.03 -21.96
N PRO A 61 18.16 -0.54 -23.15
CA PRO A 61 17.77 0.13 -24.38
C PRO A 61 16.24 0.15 -24.45
N ASN A 62 15.64 1.29 -24.82
CA ASN A 62 14.19 1.50 -24.99
C ASN A 62 13.37 1.76 -23.72
N VAL A 63 13.93 2.44 -22.74
CA VAL A 63 13.14 2.99 -21.63
C VAL A 63 12.31 4.17 -22.16
N GLU A 64 10.99 4.02 -22.14
CA GLU A 64 10.06 5.12 -22.41
C GLU A 64 10.34 6.26 -21.42
N LYS A 65 10.48 7.49 -21.92
CA LYS A 65 10.80 8.64 -21.07
C LYS A 65 9.55 9.14 -20.37
N GLU A 66 8.40 9.09 -21.03
CA GLU A 66 7.13 9.55 -20.48
C GLU A 66 6.41 8.49 -19.63
N GLY A 67 5.49 8.93 -18.78
CA GLY A 67 4.72 8.05 -17.90
C GLY A 67 5.49 7.52 -16.68
N GLY A 68 4.79 6.74 -15.85
CA GLY A 68 5.31 6.26 -14.57
C GLY A 68 5.71 4.79 -14.56
N LEU A 69 6.75 4.47 -13.79
CA LEU A 69 7.24 3.14 -13.50
C LEU A 69 6.47 2.52 -12.32
N SER A 70 6.22 1.20 -12.40
CA SER A 70 5.51 0.41 -11.40
C SER A 70 6.28 -0.87 -11.04
N GLY A 71 5.73 -1.68 -10.13
CA GLY A 71 6.30 -2.98 -9.78
C GLY A 71 7.45 -2.93 -8.79
N THR A 72 8.33 -3.92 -8.84
CA THR A 72 9.44 -4.13 -7.90
C THR A 72 10.31 -2.89 -7.64
N PRO A 73 10.59 -2.00 -8.63
CA PRO A 73 11.30 -0.74 -8.37
C PRO A 73 10.65 0.15 -7.31
N LEU A 74 9.32 0.12 -7.18
CA LEU A 74 8.58 0.90 -6.16
C LEU A 74 8.58 0.27 -4.78
N LYS A 75 9.00 -1.00 -4.65
CA LYS A 75 8.77 -1.79 -3.43
C LYS A 75 9.29 -1.05 -2.19
N ASN A 76 10.56 -0.68 -2.19
CA ASN A 76 11.20 -0.08 -1.02
C ASN A 76 10.61 1.29 -0.69
N ARG A 77 10.47 2.17 -1.70
CA ARG A 77 9.93 3.52 -1.52
C ARG A 77 8.49 3.52 -0.99
N SER A 78 7.65 2.68 -1.58
CA SER A 78 6.24 2.57 -1.15
C SER A 78 6.11 1.94 0.24
N THR A 79 6.92 0.93 0.60
CA THR A 79 6.92 0.37 1.96
C THR A 79 7.35 1.43 2.98
N GLU A 80 8.37 2.24 2.65
CA GLU A 80 8.81 3.33 3.54
C GLU A 80 7.72 4.38 3.76
N PHE A 81 7.00 4.75 2.71
CA PHE A 81 5.87 5.66 2.81
C PHE A 81 4.74 5.11 3.67
N VAL A 82 4.48 3.80 3.60
CA VAL A 82 3.54 3.12 4.52
C VAL A 82 4.01 3.23 5.97
N ARG A 83 5.30 3.02 6.27
CA ARG A 83 5.85 3.18 7.64
C ARG A 83 5.67 4.60 8.18
N ILE A 84 6.00 5.59 7.35
CA ILE A 84 5.83 7.01 7.69
C ILE A 84 4.35 7.30 7.97
N ALA A 85 3.46 6.86 7.08
CA ALA A 85 2.03 7.05 7.25
C ALA A 85 1.48 6.39 8.51
N TYR A 86 1.93 5.17 8.81
CA TYR A 86 1.53 4.47 10.03
C TYR A 86 1.93 5.24 11.29
N ARG A 87 3.16 5.79 11.33
CA ARG A 87 3.65 6.61 12.44
C ARG A 87 2.83 7.89 12.65
N ILE A 88 2.48 8.58 11.57
CA ILE A 88 1.75 9.86 11.61
C ILE A 88 0.26 9.64 11.90
N LEU A 89 -0.37 8.74 11.14
CA LEU A 89 -1.80 8.50 11.23
C LEU A 89 -2.18 7.70 12.49
N LYS A 90 -1.29 6.85 13.01
CA LYS A 90 -1.51 6.02 14.21
C LYS A 90 -2.82 5.24 14.14
N ARG A 91 -3.10 4.64 12.97
CA ARG A 91 -4.33 3.89 12.67
C ARG A 91 -5.65 4.69 12.82
N ARG A 92 -5.62 6.02 12.86
CA ARG A 92 -6.84 6.86 12.92
C ARG A 92 -7.69 6.75 11.66
N ILE A 93 -7.06 6.51 10.51
CA ILE A 93 -7.69 6.22 9.23
C ILE A 93 -6.93 5.07 8.55
N PRO A 94 -7.58 4.25 7.71
CA PRO A 94 -6.96 3.11 7.06
C PRO A 94 -5.88 3.51 6.05
N ILE A 95 -4.81 2.71 6.02
CA ILE A 95 -3.70 2.82 5.07
C ILE A 95 -3.77 1.67 4.07
N ILE A 96 -3.83 1.99 2.77
CA ILE A 96 -3.79 1.01 1.68
C ILE A 96 -2.40 1.01 1.05
N GLY A 97 -1.63 -0.06 1.23
CA GLY A 97 -0.28 -0.22 0.69
C GLY A 97 -0.26 -0.77 -0.73
N VAL A 98 0.48 -0.12 -1.63
CA VAL A 98 0.54 -0.42 -3.06
C VAL A 98 1.95 -0.15 -3.57
N GLY A 99 2.46 -1.01 -4.44
CA GLY A 99 3.78 -0.83 -5.08
C GLY A 99 4.73 -1.98 -4.77
N GLY A 100 5.14 -2.69 -5.83
CA GLY A 100 6.11 -3.78 -5.74
C GLY A 100 5.68 -4.98 -4.90
N ILE A 101 4.37 -5.26 -4.84
CA ILE A 101 3.84 -6.46 -4.19
C ILE A 101 3.76 -7.57 -5.24
N ASP A 102 4.73 -8.47 -5.24
CA ASP A 102 4.92 -9.56 -6.21
C ASP A 102 5.00 -10.95 -5.53
N SER A 103 4.89 -11.00 -4.21
CA SER A 103 4.99 -12.25 -3.45
C SER A 103 4.32 -12.12 -2.09
N GLU A 104 4.12 -13.26 -1.45
CA GLU A 104 3.60 -13.41 -0.09
C GLU A 104 4.45 -12.62 0.92
N LYS A 105 5.78 -12.69 0.77
CA LYS A 105 6.72 -11.97 1.63
C LYS A 105 6.55 -10.45 1.47
N THR A 106 6.45 -9.95 0.24
CA THR A 106 6.23 -8.50 0.01
C THR A 106 4.88 -8.00 0.50
N ALA A 107 3.83 -8.84 0.42
CA ALA A 107 2.52 -8.52 0.97
C ALA A 107 2.57 -8.40 2.49
N LEU A 108 3.17 -9.39 3.16
CA LEU A 108 3.36 -9.36 4.62
C LEU A 108 4.22 -8.17 5.05
N GLU A 109 5.31 -7.88 4.34
CA GLU A 109 6.17 -6.72 4.60
C GLU A 109 5.37 -5.40 4.58
N LYS A 110 4.45 -5.23 3.62
CA LYS A 110 3.62 -4.02 3.53
C LYS A 110 2.63 -3.92 4.70
N ILE A 111 2.05 -5.03 5.13
CA ILE A 111 1.13 -5.09 6.28
C ILE A 111 1.90 -4.79 7.57
N LEU A 112 3.03 -5.44 7.79
CA LEU A 112 3.91 -5.22 8.94
C LEU A 112 4.39 -3.77 9.03
N ALA A 113 4.65 -3.12 7.89
CA ALA A 113 5.00 -1.70 7.82
C ALA A 113 3.87 -0.76 8.26
N GLY A 114 2.62 -1.23 8.26
CA GLY A 114 1.47 -0.48 8.75
C GLY A 114 0.28 -0.36 7.80
N ALA A 115 0.26 -1.09 6.67
CA ALA A 115 -0.89 -1.11 5.79
C ALA A 115 -2.02 -2.00 6.36
N ASP A 116 -3.24 -1.47 6.41
CA ASP A 116 -4.45 -2.22 6.77
C ASP A 116 -4.95 -3.07 5.59
N LEU A 117 -4.70 -2.61 4.37
CA LEU A 117 -5.07 -3.27 3.13
C LEU A 117 -3.92 -3.16 2.12
N ILE A 118 -3.90 -4.05 1.13
CA ILE A 118 -2.93 -4.00 0.03
C ILE A 118 -3.62 -3.98 -1.34
N GLN A 119 -3.00 -3.34 -2.34
CA GLN A 119 -3.41 -3.46 -3.74
C GLN A 119 -2.26 -4.01 -4.59
N ILE A 120 -2.62 -4.83 -5.57
CA ILE A 120 -1.68 -5.54 -6.44
C ILE A 120 -2.02 -5.18 -7.88
N TYR A 121 -1.01 -4.84 -8.67
CA TYR A 121 -1.15 -4.65 -10.11
C TYR A 121 -0.01 -5.34 -10.86
N THR A 122 1.19 -4.76 -10.90
CA THR A 122 2.33 -5.30 -11.65
C THR A 122 2.66 -6.73 -11.24
N GLY A 123 2.59 -7.05 -9.94
CA GLY A 123 2.76 -8.41 -9.44
C GLY A 123 1.74 -9.39 -10.00
N TYR A 124 0.48 -8.98 -10.19
CA TYR A 124 -0.56 -9.82 -10.80
C TYR A 124 -0.25 -10.15 -12.25
N ILE A 125 0.28 -9.18 -13.01
CA ILE A 125 0.66 -9.38 -14.41
C ILE A 125 1.76 -10.44 -14.54
N TYR A 126 2.83 -10.34 -13.73
CA TYR A 126 4.00 -11.21 -13.88
C TYR A 126 3.89 -12.54 -13.12
N GLN A 127 3.17 -12.58 -11.99
CA GLN A 127 3.04 -13.78 -11.15
C GLN A 127 1.77 -14.57 -11.46
N GLY A 128 0.89 -13.99 -12.28
CA GLY A 128 -0.35 -14.60 -12.71
C GLY A 128 -1.50 -14.50 -11.71
N PRO A 129 -2.67 -15.05 -12.09
CA PRO A 129 -3.93 -14.85 -11.38
C PRO A 129 -3.98 -15.49 -9.98
N PHE A 130 -3.06 -16.42 -9.68
CA PHE A 130 -3.02 -17.12 -8.41
C PHE A 130 -2.25 -16.37 -7.31
N LEU A 131 -1.60 -15.24 -7.62
CA LEU A 131 -0.86 -14.46 -6.63
C LEU A 131 -1.73 -14.03 -5.42
N PRO A 132 -2.96 -13.49 -5.58
CA PRO A 132 -3.80 -13.15 -4.44
C PRO A 132 -4.14 -14.36 -3.57
N MET A 133 -4.49 -15.51 -4.19
CA MET A 133 -4.78 -16.75 -3.46
C MET A 133 -3.57 -17.24 -2.67
N ARG A 134 -2.37 -17.17 -3.26
CA ARG A 134 -1.11 -17.52 -2.60
C ARG A 134 -0.84 -16.63 -1.39
N ILE A 135 -1.03 -15.31 -1.52
CA ILE A 135 -0.90 -14.35 -0.42
C ILE A 135 -1.86 -14.68 0.72
N LEU A 136 -3.15 -14.89 0.43
CA LEU A 136 -4.15 -15.23 1.44
C LEU A 136 -3.79 -16.52 2.19
N LYS A 137 -3.50 -17.61 1.47
CA LYS A 137 -3.08 -18.90 2.07
C LYS A 137 -1.79 -18.80 2.88
N PHE A 138 -0.90 -17.90 2.52
CA PHE A 138 0.31 -17.65 3.29
C PHE A 138 -0.01 -16.88 4.58
N LEU A 139 -0.82 -15.82 4.50
CA LEU A 139 -1.20 -15.03 5.68
C LEU A 139 -1.98 -15.87 6.70
N ASP A 140 -2.90 -16.73 6.26
CA ASP A 140 -3.64 -17.64 7.16
C ASP A 140 -2.67 -18.53 7.96
N ARG A 141 -1.75 -19.21 7.25
CA ARG A 141 -0.72 -20.06 7.88
C ARG A 141 0.27 -19.27 8.73
N PHE A 142 0.53 -18.01 8.38
CA PHE A 142 1.41 -17.14 9.14
C PHE A 142 0.77 -16.74 10.46
N LEU A 143 -0.52 -16.36 10.44
CA LEU A 143 -1.29 -16.03 11.63
C LEU A 143 -1.37 -17.22 12.61
N GLU A 144 -1.69 -18.41 12.11
CA GLU A 144 -1.71 -19.65 12.92
C GLU A 144 -0.36 -19.90 13.61
N LYS A 145 0.76 -19.73 12.90
CA LYS A 145 2.10 -19.94 13.45
C LYS A 145 2.49 -18.91 14.51
N GLN A 146 1.94 -17.71 14.44
CA GLN A 146 2.23 -16.62 15.38
C GLN A 146 1.20 -16.54 16.52
N ASP A 147 0.24 -17.48 16.58
CA ASP A 147 -0.91 -17.43 17.52
C ASP A 147 -1.68 -16.10 17.44
N LEU A 148 -1.84 -15.58 16.22
CA LEU A 148 -2.59 -14.36 15.93
C LEU A 148 -3.93 -14.71 15.28
N LYS A 149 -4.96 -13.89 15.51
CA LYS A 149 -6.32 -14.18 15.04
C LYS A 149 -6.65 -13.53 13.71
N THR A 150 -6.11 -12.33 13.47
CA THR A 150 -6.50 -11.51 12.33
C THR A 150 -5.32 -10.80 11.70
N VAL A 151 -5.42 -10.44 10.43
CA VAL A 151 -4.42 -9.62 9.75
C VAL A 151 -4.23 -8.26 10.45
N SER A 152 -5.26 -7.73 11.11
CA SER A 152 -5.15 -6.50 11.91
C SER A 152 -4.12 -6.60 13.03
N ASP A 153 -3.87 -7.80 13.57
CA ASP A 153 -2.88 -8.03 14.61
C ASP A 153 -1.44 -7.90 14.08
N LEU A 154 -1.24 -7.96 12.76
CA LEU A 154 0.06 -7.80 12.10
C LEU A 154 0.39 -6.33 11.79
N VAL A 155 -0.60 -5.45 11.75
CA VAL A 155 -0.40 -4.11 11.16
C VAL A 155 0.52 -3.27 12.04
N GLY A 156 1.63 -2.82 11.46
CA GLY A 156 2.63 -2.01 12.17
C GLY A 156 3.55 -2.81 13.11
N LYS A 157 3.53 -4.14 13.03
CA LYS A 157 4.32 -5.05 13.88
C LYS A 157 5.68 -5.44 13.32
N GLU A 158 6.21 -4.70 12.36
CA GLU A 158 7.51 -4.97 11.72
C GLU A 158 8.67 -5.18 12.71
N LYS A 159 8.69 -4.50 13.85
CA LYS A 159 9.74 -4.65 14.87
C LYS A 159 9.55 -5.87 15.79
N GLU A 160 8.32 -6.37 15.91
CA GLU A 160 7.93 -7.44 16.84
C GLU A 160 7.95 -8.80 16.12
N ILE A 161 7.59 -8.81 14.84
CA ILE A 161 7.50 -10.02 14.02
C ILE A 161 8.74 -10.11 13.13
N ARG A 162 9.68 -10.98 13.50
CA ARG A 162 10.84 -11.29 12.65
C ARG A 162 10.40 -12.20 11.51
N LEU A 163 10.67 -11.76 10.28
CA LEU A 163 10.63 -12.65 9.13
C LEU A 163 11.83 -13.59 9.25
N ASP A 164 11.63 -14.77 9.85
CA ASP A 164 12.69 -15.77 9.95
C ASP A 164 13.35 -15.98 8.57
N GLN A 165 14.64 -15.69 8.51
CA GLN A 165 15.48 -16.02 7.36
C GLN A 165 15.72 -17.53 7.43
N LYS A 166 14.95 -18.31 6.67
CA LYS A 166 15.41 -19.61 6.19
C LYS A 166 15.98 -19.43 4.79
#